data_AF-A0A4Q5TXF5-F1
#
_entry.id   AF-A0A4Q5TXF5-F1
#
_cell.length_a   1.000
_cell.length_b   1.000
_cell.length_c   1.000
_cell.angle_alpha   90.00
_cell.angle_beta   90.00
_cell.angle_gamma   90.00
#
_symmetry.space_group_name_H-M   'P 1'
#
loop_
_entity.id
_entity.type
_entity.pdbx_description
1 polymer ?
#
loop_
_entity_poly.entity_id
_entity_poly.type
_entity_poly.pdbx_seq_one_letter_code
_entity_poly.pdbx_strand_id
1 'polypeptide(L)'
;MNTMNRLILAATVLTLASCDSPAPEKTADANASATDTSGTVSVETKKPNSDYKPAFAGQTRIAAVKSKTAYEGKVLTSDLKNPWGVTSLPDGRLIITEKMGTIRIASTTGTLTAPITGVPKVNPDNQGGLLGIAVDPAFTQNRMLYWVFSEKLPDGNITA
;
A
#
# COMPACT_ATOMS: atom_id res chain seq x y z
N MET A 1 -33.84 46.71 -54.44
CA MET A 1 -33.57 45.27 -54.55
C MET A 1 -32.43 45.11 -55.53
N ASN A 2 -31.20 45.38 -55.08
CA ASN A 2 -30.05 45.36 -55.98
C ASN A 2 -28.75 45.15 -55.21
N THR A 3 -27.82 44.51 -55.93
CA THR A 3 -26.38 44.41 -55.73
C THR A 3 -25.88 43.64 -54.51
N MET A 4 -25.14 42.56 -54.78
CA MET A 4 -23.98 42.26 -53.95
C MET A 4 -22.77 42.00 -54.84
N ASN A 5 -21.88 42.97 -54.77
CA ASN A 5 -20.61 43.13 -55.44
C ASN A 5 -19.58 42.19 -54.80
N ARG A 6 -18.79 41.48 -55.61
CA ARG A 6 -17.55 40.84 -55.17
C ARG A 6 -16.48 41.92 -55.05
N LEU A 7 -15.61 41.90 -54.04
CA LEU A 7 -14.20 42.31 -54.18
C LEU A 7 -13.35 42.03 -52.89
N ILE A 8 -12.19 41.40 -53.14
CA ILE A 8 -10.84 41.55 -52.51
C ILE A 8 -10.52 40.94 -51.14
N LEU A 9 -9.87 39.77 -51.22
CA LEU A 9 -8.56 39.38 -50.67
C LEU A 9 -7.86 40.28 -49.60
N ALA A 10 -7.70 39.76 -48.39
CA ALA A 10 -6.59 40.14 -47.50
C ALA A 10 -6.16 38.93 -46.67
N ALA A 11 -4.93 38.46 -46.92
CA ALA A 11 -4.26 37.45 -46.12
C ALA A 11 -3.75 38.11 -44.83
N THR A 12 -4.03 37.51 -43.67
CA THR A 12 -3.44 37.93 -42.39
C THR A 12 -2.95 36.68 -41.67
N VAL A 13 -1.63 36.54 -41.61
CA VAL A 13 -0.92 35.53 -40.83
C VAL A 13 -1.06 35.90 -39.36
N LEU A 14 -1.75 35.07 -38.57
CA LEU A 14 -1.93 35.28 -37.14
C LEU A 14 -0.76 34.63 -36.39
N THR A 15 0.26 35.41 -36.05
CA THR A 15 1.31 35.01 -35.10
C THR A 15 0.75 35.08 -33.69
N LEU A 16 0.51 33.93 -33.06
CA LEU A 16 0.25 33.86 -31.62
C LEU A 16 1.59 34.05 -30.89
N ALA A 17 1.82 35.27 -30.40
CA ALA A 17 2.81 35.54 -29.37
C ALA A 17 2.37 34.84 -28.09
N SER A 18 3.14 33.83 -27.66
CA SER A 18 3.03 33.23 -26.34
C SER A 18 3.48 34.26 -25.31
N CYS A 19 2.53 34.84 -24.56
CA CYS A 19 2.84 35.66 -23.40
C CYS A 19 3.44 34.77 -22.31
N ASP A 20 4.75 34.87 -22.13
CA ASP A 20 5.47 34.46 -20.93
C ASP A 20 5.07 35.42 -19.80
N SER A 21 4.39 34.91 -18.77
CA SER A 21 4.17 35.64 -17.53
C SER A 21 4.94 34.91 -16.44
N PRO A 22 5.92 35.55 -15.77
CA PRO A 22 6.57 34.92 -14.64
C PRO A 22 5.52 34.73 -13.53
N ALA A 23 5.30 33.47 -13.16
CA ALA A 23 4.49 33.13 -12.00
C ALA A 23 5.08 33.81 -10.75
N PRO A 24 4.25 34.29 -9.81
CA PRO A 24 4.76 34.84 -8.57
C PRO A 24 5.54 33.74 -7.84
N GLU A 25 6.81 34.04 -7.56
CA GLU A 25 7.70 33.26 -6.75
C GLU A 25 7.01 33.07 -5.38
N LYS A 26 6.46 31.87 -5.16
CA LYS A 26 5.89 31.51 -3.87
C LYS A 26 7.06 31.46 -2.91
N THR A 27 7.25 32.53 -2.14
CA THR A 27 8.12 32.54 -0.97
C THR A 27 7.70 31.34 -0.13
N ALA A 28 8.52 30.29 -0.17
CA ALA A 28 8.37 29.18 0.73
C ALA A 28 8.55 29.77 2.12
N ASP A 29 7.44 29.86 2.87
CA ASP A 29 7.48 30.17 4.28
C ASP A 29 8.41 29.13 4.92
N ALA A 30 9.63 29.59 5.22
CA ALA A 30 10.70 28.85 5.89
C ALA A 30 10.38 28.65 7.37
N ASN A 31 9.15 28.25 7.67
CA ASN A 31 8.67 28.01 9.03
C ASN A 31 7.93 26.68 9.18
N ALA A 32 8.32 25.68 8.37
CA ALA A 32 8.32 24.31 8.85
C ALA A 32 9.62 24.14 9.64
N SER A 33 9.56 24.40 10.95
CA SER A 33 10.62 24.03 11.87
C SER A 33 10.73 22.51 11.83
N ALA A 34 11.56 22.00 10.92
CA ALA A 34 12.05 20.65 10.94
C ALA A 34 12.74 20.50 12.29
N THR A 35 12.03 19.90 13.24
CA THR A 35 12.58 19.64 14.57
C THR A 35 13.69 18.60 14.37
N ASP A 36 14.88 19.16 14.27
CA ASP A 36 16.20 18.61 14.51
C ASP A 36 16.25 17.08 14.65
N THR A 37 16.52 16.40 13.54
CA THR A 37 16.94 14.99 13.55
C THR A 37 18.46 14.85 13.57
N SER A 38 19.18 15.92 13.98
CA SER A 38 20.64 15.90 14.11
C SER A 38 21.01 15.26 15.45
N GLY A 39 21.29 13.96 15.44
CA GLY A 39 21.94 13.32 16.60
C GLY A 39 21.64 11.85 16.81
N THR A 40 20.62 11.28 16.14
CA THR A 40 20.32 9.86 16.26
C THR A 40 20.65 9.12 14.96
N VAL A 41 21.47 8.08 15.08
CA VAL A 41 21.77 7.18 13.95
C VAL A 41 20.48 6.45 13.55
N SER A 42 20.27 6.26 12.25
CA SER A 42 19.17 5.44 11.71
C SER A 42 19.07 4.07 12.40
N VAL A 43 17.85 3.58 12.63
CA VAL A 43 17.63 2.23 13.17
C VAL A 43 18.11 1.14 12.21
N GLU A 44 18.03 1.39 10.90
CA GLU A 44 18.59 0.51 9.89
C GLU A 44 20.10 0.78 9.74
N THR A 45 20.91 -0.24 9.94
CA THR A 45 22.39 -0.19 9.98
C THR A 45 23.06 -1.09 8.95
N LYS A 46 22.33 -2.01 8.31
CA LYS A 46 22.88 -2.96 7.33
C LYS A 46 23.24 -2.27 6.01
N LYS A 47 23.97 -2.95 5.13
CA LYS A 47 24.21 -2.47 3.76
C LYS A 47 22.87 -2.37 2.99
N PRO A 48 22.67 -1.38 2.12
CA PRO A 48 21.55 -1.36 1.18
C PRO A 48 21.44 -2.67 0.38
N ASN A 49 20.21 -3.10 0.08
CA ASN A 49 19.93 -4.27 -0.76
C ASN A 49 20.07 -3.98 -2.27
N SER A 50 20.43 -2.75 -2.63
CA SER A 50 20.57 -2.26 -4.01
C SER A 50 21.50 -1.04 -4.03
N ASP A 51 21.92 -0.64 -5.23
CA ASP A 51 22.78 0.54 -5.44
C ASP A 51 21.99 1.81 -5.82
N TYR A 52 20.67 1.81 -5.58
CA TYR A 52 19.84 2.98 -5.84
C TYR A 52 20.24 4.16 -4.95
N LYS A 53 20.44 5.33 -5.57
CA LYS A 53 20.75 6.57 -4.85
C LYS A 53 19.46 7.21 -4.31
N PRO A 54 19.46 7.71 -3.06
CA PRO A 54 18.36 8.53 -2.56
C PRO A 54 18.13 9.76 -3.46
N ALA A 55 16.87 10.10 -3.68
CA ALA A 55 16.47 11.34 -4.36
C ALA A 55 16.74 12.59 -3.51
N PHE A 56 16.80 12.44 -2.18
CA PHE A 56 17.12 13.49 -1.21
C PHE A 56 17.72 12.93 0.08
N ALA A 57 18.36 13.78 0.88
CA ALA A 57 18.99 13.40 2.14
C ALA A 57 17.95 12.81 3.13
N GLY A 58 18.28 11.67 3.76
CA GLY A 58 17.42 11.02 4.75
C GLY A 58 16.34 10.08 4.21
N GLN A 59 16.10 10.02 2.88
CA GLN A 59 15.04 9.16 2.30
C GLN A 59 15.19 7.67 2.67
N THR A 60 16.42 7.14 2.69
CA THR A 60 16.70 5.71 2.98
C THR A 60 17.29 5.49 4.38
N ARG A 61 17.63 6.56 5.10
CA ARG A 61 18.28 6.55 6.43
C ARG A 61 17.82 7.76 7.23
N ILE A 62 16.54 7.76 7.57
CA ILE A 62 16.01 8.77 8.48
C ILE A 62 16.54 8.51 9.89
N ALA A 63 16.83 9.58 10.62
CA ALA A 63 17.33 9.47 11.98
C ALA A 63 16.26 8.86 12.90
N ALA A 64 16.72 8.07 13.86
CA ALA A 64 15.84 7.26 14.69
C ALA A 64 15.00 8.10 15.65
N VAL A 65 13.73 7.71 15.83
CA VAL A 65 12.86 8.23 16.88
C VAL A 65 12.71 7.16 17.96
N LYS A 66 13.03 7.52 19.20
CA LYS A 66 12.82 6.62 20.35
C LYS A 66 11.49 6.94 21.03
N SER A 67 10.57 5.98 21.03
CA SER A 67 9.31 6.09 21.76
C SER A 67 9.56 6.08 23.28
N LYS A 68 8.78 6.86 24.03
CA LYS A 68 8.73 6.80 25.50
C LYS A 68 7.66 5.81 26.00
N THR A 69 6.77 5.35 25.12
CA THR A 69 5.69 4.43 25.47
C THR A 69 6.24 3.01 25.62
N ALA A 70 6.12 2.45 26.82
CA ALA A 70 6.43 1.04 27.04
C ALA A 70 5.44 0.16 26.26
N TYR A 71 5.93 -0.94 25.69
CA TYR A 71 5.11 -1.95 25.05
C TYR A 71 5.60 -3.34 25.44
N GLU A 72 4.68 -4.29 25.41
CA GLU A 72 4.95 -5.71 25.65
C GLU A 72 4.51 -6.51 24.41
N GLY A 73 5.30 -7.52 24.07
CA GLY A 73 4.91 -8.54 23.10
C GLY A 73 4.55 -9.83 23.82
N LYS A 74 3.35 -10.36 23.55
CA LYS A 74 2.93 -11.68 24.02
C LYS A 74 2.68 -12.60 22.84
N VAL A 75 3.30 -13.78 22.87
CA VAL A 75 3.01 -14.84 21.90
C VAL A 75 1.62 -15.40 22.21
N LEU A 76 0.70 -15.29 21.25
CA LEU A 76 -0.61 -15.94 21.34
C LEU A 76 -0.50 -17.41 20.93
N THR A 77 0.19 -17.69 19.82
CA THR A 77 0.38 -19.06 19.32
C THR A 77 1.65 -19.14 18.47
N SER A 78 2.25 -20.33 18.47
CA SER A 78 3.39 -20.69 17.61
C SER A 78 3.03 -21.80 16.60
N ASP A 79 1.75 -22.19 16.52
CA ASP A 79 1.32 -23.40 15.78
C ASP A 79 0.91 -23.12 14.33
N LEU A 80 0.99 -21.85 13.90
CA LEU A 80 0.69 -21.41 12.53
C LEU A 80 1.79 -21.84 11.55
N LYS A 81 1.37 -22.17 10.32
CA LYS A 81 2.26 -22.60 9.24
C LYS A 81 2.33 -21.52 8.17
N ASN A 82 3.42 -20.77 8.12
CA ASN A 82 3.62 -19.67 7.15
C ASN A 82 2.44 -18.67 7.15
N PRO A 83 2.10 -18.05 8.29
CA PRO A 83 1.02 -17.05 8.34
C PRO A 83 1.34 -15.86 7.42
N TRP A 84 0.32 -15.31 6.77
CA TRP A 84 0.48 -14.24 5.78
C TRP A 84 -0.38 -13.01 6.11
N GLY A 85 -1.70 -13.16 6.04
CA GLY A 85 -2.67 -12.12 6.38
C GLY A 85 -3.29 -12.37 7.74
N VAL A 86 -3.58 -11.30 8.47
CA VAL A 86 -4.29 -11.35 9.75
C VAL A 86 -5.21 -10.15 9.89
N THR A 87 -6.41 -10.36 10.40
CA THR A 87 -7.32 -9.28 10.79
C THR A 87 -8.20 -9.70 11.97
N SER A 88 -8.67 -8.73 12.73
CA SER A 88 -9.56 -8.97 13.88
C SER A 88 -11.00 -9.18 13.41
N LEU A 89 -11.66 -10.18 13.98
CA LEU A 89 -13.10 -10.33 13.93
C LEU A 89 -13.76 -9.39 14.95
N PRO A 90 -15.07 -9.06 14.81
CA PRO A 90 -15.77 -8.16 15.74
C PRO A 90 -15.77 -8.63 17.20
N ASP A 91 -15.57 -9.93 17.45
CA ASP A 91 -15.49 -10.52 18.79
C ASP A 91 -14.05 -10.59 19.36
N GLY A 92 -13.09 -9.96 18.69
CA GLY A 92 -11.69 -9.89 19.11
C GLY A 92 -10.83 -11.10 18.76
N ARG A 93 -11.42 -12.16 18.19
CA ARG A 93 -10.64 -13.26 17.61
C ARG A 93 -9.86 -12.78 16.39
N LEU A 94 -8.80 -13.48 16.04
CA LEU A 94 -8.01 -13.18 14.83
C LEU A 94 -8.34 -14.22 13.77
N ILE A 95 -8.67 -13.78 12.56
CA ILE A 95 -8.74 -14.65 11.38
C ILE A 95 -7.46 -14.47 10.57
N ILE A 96 -6.84 -15.60 10.21
CA ILE A 96 -5.46 -15.66 9.74
C ILE A 96 -5.42 -16.52 8.48
N THR A 97 -4.76 -16.04 7.43
CA THR A 97 -4.41 -16.84 6.25
C THR A 97 -3.01 -17.42 6.42
N GLU A 98 -2.85 -18.68 6.01
CA GLU A 98 -1.57 -19.37 5.89
C GLU A 98 -1.26 -19.51 4.40
N LYS A 99 -0.02 -19.16 4.00
CA LYS A 99 0.43 -19.07 2.61
C LYS A 99 0.03 -20.25 1.74
N MET A 100 0.00 -21.46 2.31
CA MET A 100 -0.27 -22.72 1.61
C MET A 100 -1.75 -22.96 1.29
N GLY A 101 -2.66 -22.03 1.60
CA GLY A 101 -4.08 -22.14 1.24
C GLY A 101 -5.00 -22.51 2.42
N THR A 102 -4.62 -22.18 3.65
CA THR A 102 -5.43 -22.46 4.83
C THR A 102 -5.88 -21.17 5.50
N ILE A 103 -7.12 -21.13 6.01
CA ILE A 103 -7.58 -20.09 6.93
C ILE A 103 -7.77 -20.70 8.31
N ARG A 104 -7.28 -20.02 9.34
CA ARG A 104 -7.43 -20.38 10.77
C ARG A 104 -8.06 -19.22 11.53
N ILE A 105 -8.76 -19.53 12.61
CA ILE A 105 -9.16 -18.53 13.60
C ILE A 105 -8.36 -18.80 14.89
N ALA A 106 -7.70 -17.78 15.40
CA ALA A 106 -7.12 -17.78 16.74
C ALA A 106 -8.08 -17.11 17.72
N SER A 107 -8.33 -17.77 18.85
CA SER A 107 -8.99 -17.14 19.99
C SER A 107 -8.12 -16.04 20.61
N THR A 108 -8.70 -15.22 21.49
CA THR A 108 -7.97 -14.18 22.23
C THR A 108 -6.89 -14.73 23.17
N THR A 109 -6.94 -16.03 23.48
CA THR A 109 -5.92 -16.74 24.26
C THR A 109 -4.95 -17.53 23.39
N GLY A 110 -5.14 -17.55 22.07
CA GLY A 110 -4.22 -18.16 21.11
C GLY A 110 -4.55 -19.59 20.69
N THR A 111 -5.60 -20.22 21.22
CA THR A 111 -6.06 -21.51 20.69
C THR A 111 -6.55 -21.36 19.25
N LEU A 112 -6.04 -22.22 18.36
CA LEU A 112 -6.42 -22.24 16.94
C LEU A 112 -7.60 -23.18 16.68
N THR A 113 -8.51 -22.77 15.81
CA THR A 113 -9.55 -23.67 15.25
C THR A 113 -8.92 -24.69 14.31
N ALA A 114 -9.71 -25.69 13.90
CA ALA A 114 -9.41 -26.44 12.68
C ALA A 114 -9.37 -25.51 11.44
N PRO A 115 -8.70 -25.92 10.34
CA PRO A 115 -8.78 -25.24 9.05
C PRO A 115 -10.21 -24.95 8.61
N ILE A 116 -10.48 -23.73 8.15
CA ILE A 116 -11.72 -23.40 7.47
C ILE A 116 -11.68 -24.04 6.07
N THR A 117 -12.78 -24.69 5.69
CA THR A 117 -12.93 -25.35 4.39
C THR A 117 -13.45 -24.38 3.32
N GLY A 118 -13.37 -24.78 2.04
CA GLY A 118 -13.90 -23.99 0.91
C GLY A 118 -12.93 -22.97 0.33
N VAL A 119 -11.69 -22.91 0.83
CA VAL A 119 -10.62 -22.11 0.21
C VAL A 119 -10.20 -22.77 -1.12
N PRO A 120 -10.08 -22.02 -2.23
CA PRO A 120 -9.63 -22.57 -3.51
C PRO A 120 -8.17 -23.04 -3.43
N LYS A 121 -7.78 -23.87 -4.39
CA LYS A 121 -6.37 -24.26 -4.54
C LYS A 121 -5.54 -23.01 -4.88
N VAL A 122 -4.47 -22.78 -4.13
CA VAL A 122 -3.55 -21.66 -4.35
C VAL A 122 -2.26 -22.10 -5.02
N ASN A 123 -1.53 -21.16 -5.62
CA ASN A 123 -0.15 -21.30 -6.03
C ASN A 123 0.80 -20.61 -5.02
N PRO A 124 1.47 -21.35 -4.12
CA PRO A 124 2.29 -20.77 -3.04
C PRO A 124 3.75 -20.51 -3.42
N ASP A 125 4.10 -20.54 -4.71
CA ASP A 125 5.47 -20.33 -5.18
C ASP A 125 5.93 -18.88 -4.95
N ASN A 126 7.18 -18.70 -4.48
CA ASN A 126 7.79 -17.40 -4.21
C ASN A 126 6.92 -16.49 -3.33
N GLN A 127 6.38 -15.39 -3.89
CA GLN A 127 5.51 -14.44 -3.19
C GLN A 127 4.01 -14.79 -3.29
N GLY A 128 3.65 -15.86 -4.02
CA GLY A 128 2.27 -16.33 -4.16
C GLY A 128 1.77 -17.09 -2.94
N GLY A 129 0.48 -17.42 -2.95
CA GLY A 129 -0.20 -18.20 -1.91
C GLY A 129 -1.58 -17.66 -1.60
N LEU A 130 -2.10 -17.98 -0.42
CA LEU A 130 -3.22 -17.26 0.19
C LEU A 130 -2.67 -16.04 0.94
N LEU A 131 -3.14 -14.85 0.56
CA LEU A 131 -2.51 -13.58 0.91
C LEU A 131 -3.38 -12.77 1.89
N GLY A 132 -3.70 -11.53 1.54
CA GLY A 132 -4.50 -10.64 2.37
C GLY A 132 -5.91 -11.18 2.61
N ILE A 133 -6.49 -10.77 3.74
CA ILE A 133 -7.86 -11.08 4.13
C ILE A 133 -8.50 -9.81 4.73
N ALA A 134 -9.77 -9.58 4.43
CA ALA A 134 -10.58 -8.51 4.97
C ALA A 134 -11.93 -9.05 5.43
N VAL A 135 -12.45 -8.43 6.48
CA VAL A 135 -13.76 -8.73 7.05
C VAL A 135 -14.73 -7.67 6.56
N ASP A 136 -15.88 -8.08 6.05
CA ASP A 136 -16.91 -7.14 5.61
C ASP A 136 -17.38 -6.26 6.79
N PRO A 137 -17.64 -4.95 6.61
CA PRO A 137 -18.14 -4.09 7.68
C PRO A 137 -19.46 -4.59 8.32
N ALA A 138 -20.30 -5.29 7.55
CA ALA A 138 -21.54 -5.93 8.01
C ALA A 138 -21.36 -7.41 8.37
N PHE A 139 -20.14 -7.88 8.70
CA PHE A 139 -19.84 -9.28 9.03
C PHE A 139 -20.72 -9.89 10.11
N THR A 140 -21.19 -9.10 11.08
CA THR A 140 -22.13 -9.57 12.11
C THR A 140 -23.47 -10.02 11.54
N GLN A 141 -23.82 -9.57 10.33
CA GLN A 141 -25.07 -9.88 9.62
C GLN A 141 -24.84 -10.84 8.45
N ASN A 142 -23.81 -10.60 7.62
CA ASN A 142 -23.63 -11.33 6.36
C ASN A 142 -22.54 -12.42 6.41
N ARG A 143 -21.68 -12.42 7.45
CA ARG A 143 -20.55 -13.35 7.62
C ARG A 143 -19.56 -13.34 6.44
N MET A 144 -19.45 -12.24 5.70
CA MET A 144 -18.64 -12.14 4.49
C MET A 144 -17.17 -11.85 4.77
N LEU A 145 -16.30 -12.60 4.09
CA LEU A 145 -14.85 -12.40 4.09
C LEU A 145 -14.40 -12.19 2.64
N TYR A 146 -13.40 -11.34 2.47
CA TYR A 146 -12.69 -11.15 1.22
C TYR A 146 -11.26 -11.60 1.42
N TRP A 147 -10.69 -12.31 0.46
CA TRP A 147 -9.30 -12.70 0.48
C TRP A 147 -8.70 -12.53 -0.91
N VAL A 148 -7.38 -12.43 -0.94
CA VAL A 148 -6.61 -12.41 -2.18
C VAL A 148 -5.75 -13.65 -2.23
N PHE A 149 -5.65 -14.32 -3.38
CA PHE A 149 -4.79 -15.48 -3.55
C PHE A 149 -4.14 -15.52 -4.93
N SER A 150 -3.01 -16.21 -5.01
CA SER A 150 -2.41 -16.52 -6.31
C SER A 150 -3.00 -17.83 -6.84
N GLU A 151 -3.46 -17.81 -8.09
CA GLU A 151 -3.94 -18.97 -8.81
C GLU A 151 -3.01 -19.28 -9.99
N LYS A 152 -2.78 -20.57 -10.24
CA LYS A 152 -2.07 -21.03 -11.43
C LYS A 152 -3.06 -21.32 -12.55
N LEU A 153 -2.88 -20.64 -13.69
CA LEU A 153 -3.60 -20.85 -14.93
C LEU A 153 -2.68 -21.48 -15.99
N PRO A 154 -3.21 -21.98 -17.12
CA PRO A 154 -2.39 -22.53 -18.20
C PRO A 154 -1.31 -21.56 -18.71
N ASP A 155 -1.64 -20.27 -18.83
CA ASP A 155 -0.77 -19.25 -19.44
C ASP A 155 0.02 -18.42 -18.42
N GLY A 156 -0.01 -18.78 -17.13
CA GLY A 156 0.72 -18.06 -16.09
C GLY A 156 0.05 -18.12 -14.72
N ASN A 157 0.31 -17.11 -13.90
CA ASN A 157 -0.33 -16.97 -12.59
C ASN A 157 -1.09 -15.65 -12.52
N ILE A 158 -2.22 -15.66 -11.83
CA ILE A 158 -2.96 -14.44 -11.48
C ILE A 158 -2.94 -14.25 -9.97
N THR A 159 -3.21 -13.02 -9.54
CA THR A 159 -3.59 -12.68 -8.18
C THR A 159 -5.05 -12.24 -8.24
N ALA A 160 -5.92 -13.01 -7.60
CA ALA A 160 -7.37 -12.83 -7.59
C ALA A 160 -7.86 -12.43 -6.20
#